data_AF-A0A812IZ99-F1
#
_entry.id   AF-A0A812IZ99-F1
#
_cell.length_a   1.000
_cell.length_b   1.000
_cell.length_c   1.000
_cell.angle_alpha   90.00
_cell.angle_beta   90.00
_cell.angle_gamma   90.00
#
_symmetry.space_group_name_H-M   'P 1'
#
loop_
_entity.id
_entity.type
_entity.pdbx_description
1 polymer ?
#
loop_
_entity_poly.entity_id
_entity_poly.type
_entity_poly.pdbx_seq_one_letter_code
_entity_poly.pdbx_strand_id
1 'polypeptide(L)' 'MVVCLNCGKRPEFRCAGCGVARFCCQACQRACWKGHRPHCGSVPDLTAKDLVENVPE' A
#
# COMPACT_ATOMS: atom_id res chain seq x y z
N MET A 1 2.55 -11.65 6.85
CA MET A 1 1.12 -12.00 6.72
C MET A 1 0.41 -10.84 6.02
N VAL A 2 -0.31 -11.08 4.93
CA VAL A 2 -1.00 -10.00 4.17
C VAL A 2 -2.49 -10.05 4.48
N VAL A 3 -3.03 -8.96 5.03
CA VAL A 3 -4.42 -8.86 5.50
C VAL A 3 -5.13 -7.66 4.89
N CYS A 4 -6.46 -7.66 4.95
CA CYS A 4 -7.28 -6.51 4.59
C CYS A 4 -6.96 -5.35 5.52
N LEU A 5 -6.57 -4.20 4.96
CA LEU A 5 -6.15 -3.02 5.73
C LEU A 5 -7.29 -2.43 6.59
N ASN A 6 -8.54 -2.70 6.23
CA ASN A 6 -9.70 -2.18 6.95
C ASN A 6 -10.19 -3.10 8.07
N CYS A 7 -10.19 -4.43 7.86
CA CYS A 7 -10.88 -5.37 8.75
C CYS A 7 -10.05 -6.61 9.15
N GLY A 8 -8.81 -6.73 8.71
CA GLY A 8 -7.91 -7.83 9.07
C GLY A 8 -8.21 -9.18 8.40
N LYS A 9 -9.31 -9.32 7.67
CA LYS A 9 -9.66 -10.56 6.94
C LYS A 9 -8.71 -10.84 5.77
N ARG A 10 -8.79 -12.05 5.20
CA ARG A 10 -8.06 -12.40 3.98
C ARG A 10 -8.44 -11.45 2.85
N PRO A 11 -7.48 -10.78 2.20
CA PRO A 11 -7.76 -9.89 1.09
C PRO A 11 -8.01 -10.67 -0.19
N GLU A 12 -8.87 -10.14 -1.05
CA GLU A 12 -9.19 -10.70 -2.37
C GLU A 12 -8.49 -9.92 -3.49
N PHE A 13 -8.24 -8.63 -3.30
CA PHE A 13 -7.57 -7.78 -4.28
C PHE A 13 -6.63 -6.75 -3.64
N ARG A 14 -5.81 -6.14 -4.50
CA ARG A 14 -4.92 -5.03 -4.16
C ARG A 14 -5.46 -3.73 -4.74
N CYS A 15 -5.17 -2.61 -4.10
CA CYS A 15 -5.49 -1.29 -4.62
C CYS A 15 -4.87 -1.12 -6.01
N ALA A 16 -5.66 -0.76 -7.01
CA ALA A 16 -5.17 -0.57 -8.38
C ALA A 16 -4.24 0.65 -8.50
N GLY A 17 -4.39 1.66 -7.64
CA GLY A 17 -3.58 2.88 -7.70
C GLY A 17 -2.15 2.69 -7.19
N CYS A 18 -1.97 2.06 -6.03
CA CYS A 18 -0.64 1.88 -5.43
C CYS A 18 -0.10 0.46 -5.51
N GLY A 19 -0.95 -0.53 -5.79
CA GLY A 19 -0.61 -1.94 -5.69
C GLY A 19 -0.31 -2.44 -4.27
N VAL A 20 -0.07 -1.61 -3.27
CA VAL A 20 0.39 -2.12 -1.96
C VAL A 20 -0.75 -2.48 -1.03
N ALA A 21 -1.71 -1.58 -0.85
CA ALA A 21 -2.84 -1.82 0.05
C ALA A 21 -3.71 -2.97 -0.44
N ARG A 22 -4.11 -3.87 0.47
CA ARG A 22 -4.91 -5.06 0.17
C ARG A 22 -6.26 -4.99 0.89
N PHE A 23 -7.31 -5.45 0.21
CA PHE A 23 -8.67 -5.38 0.71
C PHE A 23 -9.44 -6.67 0.40
N CYS A 24 -10.37 -7.03 1.27
CA CYS A 24 -11.30 -8.14 1.01
C CYS A 24 -12.48 -7.73 0.13
N CYS A 25 -12.90 -6.46 0.14
CA CYS A 25 -14.02 -5.98 -0.66
C CYS A 25 -13.87 -4.47 -0.97
N GLN A 26 -14.58 -3.97 -1.99
CA GLN A 26 -14.56 -2.53 -2.32
C GLN A 26 -15.08 -1.65 -1.17
N ALA A 27 -16.02 -2.14 -0.35
CA ALA A 27 -16.49 -1.42 0.82
C ALA A 27 -15.35 -1.17 1.83
N CYS A 28 -14.48 -2.17 2.06
CA CYS A 28 -13.30 -2.01 2.91
C CYS A 28 -12.28 -1.01 2.35
N GLN A 29 -12.08 -1.02 1.02
CA GLN A 29 -11.23 -0.03 0.37
C GLN A 29 -11.77 1.39 0.55
N ARG A 30 -13.08 1.60 0.32
CA ARG A 30 -13.72 2.92 0.44
C ARG A 30 -13.76 3.41 1.88
N ALA A 31 -14.02 2.54 2.85
CA ALA A 31 -13.99 2.89 4.28
C ALA A 31 -12.59 3.34 4.72
N CYS A 32 -11.55 2.64 4.26
CA CYS A 32 -10.16 2.99 4.55
C CYS A 32 -9.64 4.14 3.66
N TRP A 33 -10.37 4.54 2.60
CA TRP A 33 -9.89 5.49 1.60
C TRP A 33 -9.47 6.83 2.18
N LYS A 34 -10.16 7.34 3.21
CA LYS A 34 -9.82 8.64 3.82
C LYS A 34 -8.40 8.67 4.40
N GLY A 35 -7.96 7.57 5.02
CA GLY A 35 -6.59 7.42 5.55
C GLY A 35 -5.61 6.87 4.51
N HIS A 36 -6.08 6.03 3.59
CA HIS A 36 -5.24 5.44 2.55
C HIS A 36 -4.87 6.44 1.44
N ARG A 37 -5.79 7.29 0.99
CA ARG A 37 -5.63 8.27 -0.11
C ARG A 37 -4.34 9.09 -0.04
N PRO A 38 -3.97 9.75 1.08
CA PRO A 38 -2.75 10.57 1.13
C PRO A 38 -1.46 9.78 0.89
N HIS A 39 -1.49 8.46 1.07
CA HIS A 39 -0.35 7.56 0.87
C HIS A 39 -0.56 6.63 -0.33
N CYS A 40 -1.67 6.78 -1.06
CA CYS A 40 -1.99 5.94 -2.20
C CYS A 40 -1.20 6.42 -3.43
N GLY A 41 -0.20 5.63 -3.83
CA GLY A 41 0.69 5.94 -4.94
C GLY A 41 2.06 6.43 -4.48
N SER A 42 2.21 6.74 -3.19
CA SER A 42 3.49 7.08 -2.54
C SER A 42 4.32 5.84 -2.21
N VAL A 43 4.27 4.82 -3.07
CA VAL A 43 5.33 3.82 -3.03
C VAL A 43 6.47 4.46 -3.79
N PRO A 44 7.60 4.82 -3.14
CA PRO A 44 8.80 5.01 -3.92
C PRO A 44 8.95 3.71 -4.70
N ASP A 45 9.02 3.86 -6.01
CA ASP A 45 9.44 2.81 -6.92
C ASP A 45 10.84 2.40 -6.46
N LEU A 46 10.91 1.48 -5.48
CA LEU A 46 12.16 0.82 -5.10
C LEU A 46 12.50 -0.17 -6.21
N THR A 47 12.48 0.27 -7.47
CA THR A 47 13.29 -0.33 -8.51
C THR A 47 14.74 -0.06 -8.14
N ALA A 48 15.31 -0.90 -7.28
CA ALA A 48 16.71 -1.32 -7.22
C ALA A 48 17.85 -0.28 -7.45
N LYS A 49 17.60 1.02 -7.40
CA LYS A 49 18.56 2.07 -7.80
C LYS A 49 18.79 3.16 -6.76
N ASP A 50 17.96 3.24 -5.71
CA ASP A 50 18.00 4.36 -4.76
C ASP A 50 18.60 4.01 -3.38
N LEU A 51 19.12 2.80 -3.18
CA LEU A 51 19.89 2.43 -1.96
C LEU A 51 21.39 2.72 -2.10
N VAL A 52 21.80 3.70 -2.92
CA VAL A 52 23.21 4.06 -3.10
C VAL A 52 23.47 5.57 -3.07
N GLU A 53 22.89 6.30 -2.13
CA GLU A 53 23.57 7.53 -1.72
C GLU A 53 23.29 7.87 -0.26
N ASN A 54 24.36 8.25 0.44
CA ASN A 54 24.47 8.62 1.85
C ASN A 54 24.91 7.51 2.83
N VAL A 55 26.10 6.96 2.58
CA VAL A 55 27.02 6.56 3.66
C VAL A 55 27.94 7.77 3.94
N PRO A 56 27.77 8.53 5.03
CA PRO A 56 28.80 9.48 5.45
C PRO A 56 29.97 8.74 6.12
N GLU A 57 31.18 9.09 5.69
CA GLU A 57 32.51 8.60 6.10
C GLU A 57 32.83 8.76 7.60
#